data_AF-A0A948VU40-F1
#
_entry.id   AF-A0A948VU40-F1
#
_cell.length_a   1.000
_cell.length_b   1.000
_cell.length_c   1.000
_cell.angle_alpha   90.00
_cell.angle_beta   90.00
_cell.angle_gamma   90.00
#
_symmetry.space_group_name_H-M   'P 1'
#
loop_
_entity.id
_entity.type
_entity.pdbx_description
1 polymer ?
#
loop_
_entity_poly.entity_id
_entity_poly.type
_entity_poly.pdbx_seq_one_letter_code
_entity_poly.pdbx_strand_id
1 'polypeptide(L)'
;MDKFSLGDLFQFEKMVAPVVLKIVYWLGLVGIGIYLLIAIAGGVTMLNRNAAIGLGTILLALVGAVFGVLLWRILIEVYMILFGIHERLGEVRDMMRSEKEPPAN
;
A
#
# COMPACT_ATOMS: atom_id res chain seq x y z
N MET A 1 16.03 -17.86 3.64
CA MET A 1 15.30 -16.99 2.70
C MET A 1 14.05 -17.75 2.31
N ASP A 2 13.02 -17.68 3.16
CA ASP A 2 11.78 -18.40 2.90
C ASP A 2 11.05 -17.76 1.72
N LYS A 3 10.81 -18.57 0.70
CA LYS A 3 10.08 -18.20 -0.51
C LYS A 3 8.61 -18.12 -0.14
N PHE A 4 8.11 -16.89 0.01
CA PHE A 4 6.68 -16.59 0.15
C PHE A 4 5.89 -17.35 -0.92
N SER A 5 4.97 -18.21 -0.51
CA SER A 5 4.16 -19.03 -1.42
C SER A 5 2.81 -18.35 -1.67
N LEU A 6 2.31 -18.37 -2.91
CA LEU A 6 0.97 -17.83 -3.23
C LEU A 6 -0.15 -18.53 -2.45
N GLY A 7 0.10 -19.74 -1.94
CA GLY A 7 -0.83 -20.47 -1.08
C GLY A 7 -1.03 -19.80 0.28
N ASP A 8 -0.03 -19.09 0.80
CA ASP A 8 -0.12 -18.40 2.09
C ASP A 8 -1.12 -17.23 2.03
N LEU A 9 -1.30 -16.61 0.85
CA LEU A 9 -2.29 -15.55 0.63
C LEU A 9 -3.75 -16.02 0.81
N PHE A 10 -4.00 -17.32 0.70
CA PHE A 10 -5.33 -17.92 0.84
C PHE A 10 -5.52 -18.64 2.18
N GLN A 11 -4.49 -18.74 3.02
CA GLN A 11 -4.58 -19.29 4.37
C GLN A 11 -4.95 -18.18 5.37
N PHE A 12 -6.25 -18.00 5.59
CA PHE A 12 -6.84 -17.04 6.54
C PHE A 12 -6.51 -17.32 8.04
N GLU A 13 -5.70 -18.34 8.36
CA GLU A 13 -5.36 -18.70 9.75
C GLU A 13 -4.20 -17.89 10.34
N LYS A 14 -3.38 -17.23 9.52
CA LYS A 14 -2.31 -16.32 9.98
C LYS A 14 -2.52 -14.94 9.39
N MET A 15 -2.22 -13.90 10.16
CA MET A 15 -2.28 -12.52 9.67
C MET A 15 -1.21 -12.28 8.60
N VAL A 16 -1.53 -12.53 7.33
CA VAL A 16 -0.66 -12.23 6.17
C VAL A 16 -0.67 -10.71 5.84
N ALA A 17 -1.50 -9.94 6.55
CA ALA A 17 -1.75 -8.53 6.29
C ALA A 17 -0.48 -7.65 6.18
N PRO A 18 0.57 -7.79 7.02
CA PRO A 18 1.76 -6.94 6.90
C PRO A 18 2.54 -7.17 5.60
N VAL A 19 2.58 -8.41 5.11
CA VAL A 19 3.28 -8.76 3.87
C VAL A 19 2.48 -8.32 2.65
N VAL A 20 1.17 -8.54 2.67
CA VAL A 20 0.26 -8.10 1.60
C VAL A 20 0.33 -6.58 1.44
N LEU A 21 0.30 -5.81 2.53
CA LEU A 21 0.39 -4.35 2.46
C LEU A 21 1.71 -3.85 1.85
N LYS A 22 2.83 -4.53 2.07
CA LYS A 22 4.09 -4.20 1.41
C LYS A 22 4.02 -4.39 -0.10
N ILE A 23 3.39 -5.48 -0.56
CA ILE A 23 3.20 -5.74 -2.00
C ILE A 23 2.28 -4.67 -2.60
N VAL A 24 1.16 -4.37 -1.93
CA VAL A 24 0.21 -3.33 -2.36
C VAL A 24 0.89 -1.96 -2.42
N TYR A 25 1.72 -1.62 -1.43
CA TYR A 25 2.47 -0.36 -1.42
C TYR A 25 3.29 -0.16 -2.70
N TRP A 26 4.12 -1.14 -3.06
CA TRP A 26 4.94 -1.09 -4.28
C TRP A 26 4.08 -1.05 -5.54
N LEU A 27 3.00 -1.83 -5.59
CA LEU A 27 2.10 -1.87 -6.73
C LEU A 27 1.43 -0.50 -6.97
N GLY A 28 0.97 0.17 -5.92
CA GLY A 28 0.40 1.51 -6.04
C GLY A 28 1.43 2.56 -6.45
N LEU A 29 2.67 2.46 -5.96
CA LEU A 29 3.74 3.38 -6.34
C LEU A 29 4.10 3.24 -7.82
N VAL A 30 4.18 1.99 -8.32
CA VAL A 30 4.35 1.69 -9.75
C VAL A 30 3.15 2.22 -10.56
N GLY A 31 1.93 2.01 -10.06
CA GLY A 31 0.71 2.53 -10.68
C GLY A 31 0.71 4.05 -10.85
N ILE A 32 1.11 4.79 -9.82
CA ILE A 32 1.25 6.26 -9.88
C ILE A 32 2.32 6.66 -10.90
N GLY A 33 3.45 5.94 -10.95
CA GLY A 33 4.49 6.18 -11.94
C GLY A 33 4.00 5.96 -13.38
N ILE A 34 3.30 4.86 -13.64
CA ILE A 34 2.70 4.57 -14.95
C ILE A 34 1.66 5.64 -15.32
N TYR A 35 0.78 6.02 -14.38
CA TYR A 35 -0.19 7.07 -14.58
C TYR A 35 0.48 8.40 -14.99
N LEU A 36 1.56 8.78 -14.30
CA LEU A 36 2.31 10.00 -14.62
C LEU A 36 2.90 9.94 -16.04
N LEU A 37 3.50 8.82 -16.44
CA LEU A 37 4.05 8.64 -17.78
C LEU A 37 2.98 8.77 -18.87
N ILE A 38 1.82 8.14 -18.67
CA ILE A 38 0.69 8.23 -19.59
C ILE A 38 0.16 9.66 -19.67
N ALA A 39 0.02 10.34 -18.52
CA ALA A 39 -0.48 11.70 -18.46
C ALA A 39 0.47 12.70 -19.15
N ILE A 40 1.79 12.54 -18.96
CA ILE A 40 2.79 13.34 -19.67
C ILE A 40 2.75 13.08 -21.18
N ALA A 41 2.70 11.82 -21.60
CA ALA A 41 2.61 11.48 -23.01
C ALA A 41 1.34 12.09 -23.65
N GLY A 42 0.20 11.99 -22.97
CA GLY A 42 -1.04 12.66 -23.38
C GLY A 42 -0.89 14.17 -23.49
N GLY A 43 -0.31 14.82 -22.47
CA GLY A 43 -0.06 16.26 -22.48
C GLY A 43 0.84 16.70 -23.65
N VAL A 44 1.90 15.95 -23.95
CA VAL A 44 2.79 16.21 -25.11
C VAL A 44 2.02 16.13 -26.42
N THR A 45 1.14 15.13 -26.60
CA THR A 45 0.31 15.06 -27.82
C THR A 45 -0.65 16.25 -27.96
N MET A 46 -1.13 16.79 -26.84
CA MET A 46 -2.00 17.97 -26.82
C MET A 46 -1.26 19.27 -27.14
N LEU A 47 0.06 19.36 -26.88
CA LEU A 47 0.86 20.54 -27.23
C LEU A 47 0.78 20.86 -28.72
N ASN A 48 0.68 19.85 -29.59
CA ASN A 48 0.54 20.03 -31.04
C ASN A 48 -0.78 20.68 -31.46
N ARG A 49 -1.83 20.59 -30.63
CA ARG A 49 -3.15 21.19 -30.91
C ARG A 49 -3.34 22.50 -30.15
N ASN A 50 -2.96 22.52 -28.88
CA ASN A 50 -3.06 23.68 -28.00
C ASN A 50 -1.98 23.61 -26.92
N ALA A 51 -0.97 24.46 -27.05
CA ALA A 51 0.17 24.51 -26.14
C ALA A 51 -0.24 24.81 -24.69
N ALA A 52 -1.22 25.70 -24.47
CA ALA A 52 -1.66 26.07 -23.12
C ALA A 52 -2.31 24.87 -22.39
N ILE A 53 -3.15 24.12 -23.09
CA ILE A 53 -3.83 22.94 -22.54
C ILE A 53 -2.82 21.81 -22.29
N GLY A 54 -1.90 21.56 -23.23
CA GLY A 54 -0.86 20.53 -23.09
C GLY A 54 0.09 20.81 -21.92
N LEU A 55 0.55 22.06 -21.76
CA LEU A 55 1.39 22.43 -20.61
C LEU A 55 0.62 22.34 -19.30
N GLY A 56 -0.63 22.79 -19.28
CA GLY A 56 -1.50 22.70 -18.10
C GLY A 56 -1.74 21.25 -17.66
N THR A 57 -1.93 20.32 -18.60
CA THR A 57 -2.10 18.89 -18.29
C THR A 57 -0.83 18.26 -17.72
N ILE A 58 0.34 18.58 -18.28
CA ILE A 58 1.63 18.09 -17.75
C ILE A 58 1.88 18.60 -16.32
N LEU A 59 1.65 19.90 -16.08
CA LEU A 59 1.77 20.51 -14.75
C LEU A 59 0.82 19.86 -13.74
N LEU A 60 -0.45 19.68 -14.12
CA LEU A 60 -1.43 19.03 -13.27
C LEU A 60 -1.06 17.57 -12.99
N ALA A 61 -0.51 16.85 -13.97
CA ALA A 61 -0.06 15.48 -13.80
C ALA A 61 1.10 15.37 -12.80
N LEU A 62 2.07 16.29 -12.86
CA LEU A 62 3.19 16.34 -11.91
C LEU A 62 2.71 16.62 -10.49
N VAL A 63 1.87 17.64 -10.33
CA VAL A 63 1.27 17.98 -9.03
C VAL A 63 0.45 16.80 -8.52
N GLY A 64 -0.43 16.25 -9.36
CA GLY A 64 -1.26 15.09 -9.05
C GLY A 64 -0.46 13.85 -8.67
N ALA A 65 0.69 13.60 -9.29
CA ALA A 65 1.57 12.49 -8.93
C ALA A 65 2.20 12.69 -7.55
N VAL A 66 2.68 13.89 -7.23
CA VAL A 66 3.23 14.20 -5.90
C VAL A 66 2.15 14.02 -4.83
N PHE A 67 0.98 14.62 -5.01
CA PHE A 67 -0.14 14.44 -4.09
C PHE A 67 -0.60 12.99 -4.02
N GLY A 68 -0.62 12.27 -5.14
CA GLY A 68 -0.95 10.85 -5.22
C GLY A 68 -0.02 9.99 -4.38
N VAL A 69 1.30 10.22 -4.46
CA VAL A 69 2.29 9.52 -3.63
C VAL A 69 2.09 9.82 -2.14
N LEU A 70 1.84 11.08 -1.79
CA LEU A 70 1.60 11.48 -0.40
C LEU A 70 0.32 10.84 0.16
N LEU A 71 -0.79 10.90 -0.58
CA LEU A 71 -2.04 10.26 -0.18
C LEU A 71 -1.89 8.73 -0.08
N TRP A 72 -1.17 8.12 -1.02
CA TRP A 72 -0.90 6.69 -1.00
C TRP A 72 -0.11 6.28 0.25
N ARG A 73 0.89 7.07 0.64
CA ARG A 73 1.65 6.88 1.88
C ARG A 73 0.73 6.87 3.11
N ILE A 74 -0.12 7.90 3.23
CA ILE A 74 -1.04 8.04 4.36
C ILE A 74 -2.00 6.84 4.43
N LEU A 75 -2.58 6.43 3.30
CA LEU A 75 -3.49 5.29 3.26
C LEU A 75 -2.80 4.00 3.74
N ILE A 76 -1.61 3.70 3.22
CA ILE A 76 -0.86 2.51 3.59
C ILE A 76 -0.49 2.53 5.08
N GLU A 77 -0.13 3.69 5.62
CA GLU A 77 0.19 3.85 7.05
C GLU A 77 -1.04 3.61 7.93
N VAL A 78 -2.20 4.16 7.57
CA VAL A 78 -3.47 3.90 8.28
C VAL A 78 -3.79 2.40 8.28
N TYR A 79 -3.68 1.72 7.14
CA TYR A 79 -3.91 0.28 7.08
C TYR A 79 -2.89 -0.49 7.93
N MET A 80 -1.60 -0.18 7.84
CA MET A 80 -0.57 -0.83 8.67
C MET A 80 -0.84 -0.67 10.16
N ILE A 81 -1.27 0.51 10.61
CA ILE A 81 -1.63 0.75 12.01
C ILE A 81 -2.84 -0.10 12.42
N LEU A 82 -3.91 -0.13 11.62
CA LEU A 82 -5.11 -0.91 11.93
C LEU A 82 -4.81 -2.41 12.05
N PHE A 83 -4.04 -2.96 11.11
CA PHE A 83 -3.65 -4.38 11.19
C PHE A 83 -2.68 -4.64 12.34
N GLY A 84 -1.75 -3.72 12.61
CA GLY A 84 -0.84 -3.82 13.75
C GLY A 84 -1.56 -3.84 15.10
N ILE A 85 -2.68 -3.12 15.24
CA ILE A 85 -3.52 -3.17 16.44
C ILE A 85 -4.17 -4.55 16.61
N HIS A 86 -4.71 -5.11 15.52
CA HIS A 86 -5.34 -6.44 15.56
C HIS A 86 -4.33 -7.52 15.96
N GLU A 87 -3.10 -7.46 15.46
CA GLU A 87 -2.05 -8.42 15.80
C GLU A 87 -1.68 -8.36 17.29
N ARG A 88 -1.47 -7.14 17.84
CA ARG A 88 -1.18 -6.93 19.27
C ARG A 88 -2.30 -7.39 20.20
N LEU A 89 -3.56 -7.21 19.80
CA LEU A 89 -4.71 -7.71 20.57
C LEU A 89 -4.73 -9.24 20.65
N GLY A 90 -4.30 -9.92 19.58
CA GLY A 90 -4.09 -11.37 19.56
C GLY A 90 -3.04 -11.81 20.58
N GLU A 91 -1.90 -11.12 20.63
CA GLU A 91 -0.82 -11.41 21.58
C GLU A 91 -1.27 -11.24 23.04
N VAL A 92 -1.98 -10.14 23.36
CA VAL A 92 -2.49 -9.90 24.72
C VAL A 92 -3.47 -10.98 25.17
N ARG A 93 -4.34 -11.47 24.28
CA ARG A 93 -5.24 -12.59 24.57
C ARG A 93 -4.46 -13.86 24.91
N ASP A 94 -3.42 -14.16 24.14
CA ASP A 94 -2.63 -15.37 24.32
C ASP A 94 -1.79 -15.32 25.60
N MET A 95 -1.26 -14.14 25.98
CA MET A 95 -0.61 -13.91 27.28
C MET A 95 -1.56 -14.14 28.47
N MET A 96 -2.78 -13.60 28.43
CA MET A 96 -3.77 -13.82 29.51
C MET A 96 -4.19 -15.28 29.63
N ARG A 97 -4.09 -16.07 28.55
CA ARG A 97 -4.39 -17.50 28.57
C ARG A 97 -3.28 -18.31 29.23
N SER A 98 -2.00 -17.99 28.98
CA SER A 98 -0.90 -18.73 29.60
C SER A 98 -0.76 -18.47 31.10
N GLU A 99 -1.18 -17.30 31.59
CA GLU A 99 -1.20 -16.97 33.02
C GLU A 99 -2.26 -17.78 33.81
N LYS A 100 -3.33 -18.22 33.13
CA LYS A 100 -4.41 -19.01 33.75
C LYS A 100 -4.14 -20.51 33.85
N GLU A 101 -3.14 -21.03 33.14
CA GLU A 101 -2.76 -22.46 33.25
C GLU A 101 -1.68 -22.62 34.34
N PRO A 102 -1.95 -23.35 35.45
CA PRO A 102 -0.94 -23.61 36.47
C PRO A 102 0.21 -24.43 35.85
N PRO A 103 1.47 -24.24 36.29
CA PRO A 103 2.57 -25.06 35.80
C PRO A 103 2.25 -26.53 36.07
N ALA A 104 2.10 -27.30 34.99
CA ALA A 104 1.92 -28.75 35.07
C ALA A 104 3.18 -29.35 35.71
N ASN A 105 3.04 -29.69 36.99
CA ASN A 105 4.01 -30.41 37.80
C ASN A 105 3.96 -31.91 37.55
#